data_AF-A0A2W4I1P2-F1
#
_entry.id   AF-A0A2W4I1P2-F1
#
_cell.length_a   1.000
_cell.length_b   1.000
_cell.length_c   1.000
_cell.angle_alpha   90.00
_cell.angle_beta   90.00
_cell.angle_gamma   90.00
#
_symmetry.space_group_name_H-M   'P 1'
#
loop_
_entity.id
_entity.type
_entity.pdbx_description
1 polymer ?
#
loop_
_entity_poly.entity_id
_entity_poly.type
_entity_poly.pdbx_seq_one_letter_code
_entity_poly.pdbx_strand_id
1 'polypeptide(L)'
;MNNKGFTVVELLLVCSIIAMLTMVMIPNIKNVRNKSNEMALKSNVFRLQTLLESYYLDNGHYLPDKATGAGLFEVFQEAGYITKIPKNPFTGQQFSIADSEGKITYTVEAENYTLTAYKSDGTTILVQADGG
;
A
#
# COMPACT_ATOMS: atom_id res chain seq x y z
N MET A 1 19.56 11.25 59.82
CA MET A 1 19.03 10.76 58.53
C MET A 1 19.77 11.52 57.44
N ASN A 2 20.68 10.89 56.71
CA ASN A 2 21.58 11.56 55.77
C ASN A 2 20.96 11.59 54.37
N ASN A 3 20.25 12.66 54.03
CA ASN A 3 19.77 12.89 52.66
C ASN A 3 20.95 13.39 51.81
N LYS A 4 21.58 12.47 51.06
CA LYS A 4 22.54 12.83 50.01
C LYS A 4 21.76 13.40 48.83
N GLY A 5 21.89 14.70 48.58
CA GLY A 5 21.41 15.34 47.35
C GLY A 5 22.35 15.05 46.18
N PHE A 6 21.80 15.07 44.96
CA PHE A 6 22.57 14.95 43.72
C PHE A 6 23.54 16.12 43.54
N THR A 7 24.72 15.85 42.95
CA THR A 7 25.68 16.90 42.61
C THR A 7 25.32 17.57 41.29
N VAL A 8 25.71 18.84 41.14
CA VAL A 8 25.53 19.60 39.88
C VAL A 8 26.28 18.92 38.72
N VAL A 9 27.44 18.31 39.01
CA VAL A 9 28.25 17.60 38.02
C VAL A 9 27.50 16.37 37.47
N GLU A 10 26.77 15.64 38.32
CA GLU A 10 25.96 14.50 37.87
C GLU A 10 24.85 14.91 36.91
N LEU A 11 24.15 16.02 37.17
CA LEU A 11 23.11 16.49 36.26
C LEU A 11 23.71 17.00 34.93
N LEU A 12 24.86 17.67 34.98
CA LEU A 12 25.55 18.17 33.78
C LEU A 12 26.04 17.05 32.87
N LEU A 13 26.61 15.98 33.45
CA LEU A 13 27.07 14.81 32.70
C LEU A 13 25.88 14.06 32.05
N VAL A 14 24.76 13.94 32.77
CA VAL A 14 23.56 13.28 32.24
C VAL A 14 23.00 14.06 31.04
N CYS A 15 22.89 15.39 31.17
CA CYS A 15 22.44 16.24 30.07
C CYS A 15 23.38 16.19 28.86
N SER A 16 24.70 16.11 29.07
CA SER A 16 25.67 16.04 27.97
C SER A 16 25.59 14.70 27.22
N ILE A 17 25.40 13.58 27.93
CA ILE A 17 25.21 12.26 27.31
C ILE A 17 23.88 12.21 26.55
N ILE A 18 22.77 12.74 27.11
CA ILE A 18 21.48 12.80 26.42
C ILE A 18 21.60 13.63 25.13
N ALA A 19 22.27 14.79 25.19
CA ALA A 19 22.50 15.62 24.00
C ALA A 19 23.28 14.86 22.91
N MET A 20 24.33 14.11 23.29
CA MET A 20 25.11 13.30 22.36
C MET A 20 24.27 12.18 21.72
N LEU A 21 23.46 11.47 22.50
CA LEU A 21 22.60 10.38 22.01
C LEU A 21 21.52 10.89 21.04
N THR A 22 20.94 12.06 21.30
CA THR A 22 19.92 12.64 20.41
C THR A 22 20.47 13.02 19.03
N MET A 23 21.77 13.33 18.93
CA MET A 23 22.40 13.75 17.67
C MET A 23 22.53 12.61 16.64
N VAL A 24 22.73 11.38 17.11
CA VAL A 24 22.85 10.18 16.26
C VAL A 24 21.53 9.43 16.06
N MET A 25 20.46 9.88 16.71
CA MET A 25 19.15 9.24 16.61
C MET A 25 18.36 9.80 15.42
N ILE A 26 18.67 9.33 14.21
CA ILE A 26 17.81 9.57 13.04
C ILE A 26 17.05 8.27 12.72
N PRO A 27 15.76 8.16 13.06
CA PRO A 27 14.96 7.02 12.62
C PRO A 27 14.68 7.13 11.12
N ASN A 28 15.03 6.09 10.34
CA ASN A 28 14.72 6.02 8.92
C ASN A 28 13.25 5.60 8.69
N ILE A 29 12.32 6.49 9.08
CA ILE A 29 10.88 6.25 9.03
C ILE A 29 10.38 6.22 7.57
N LYS A 30 11.05 6.96 6.67
CA LYS A 30 10.67 7.05 5.26
C LYS A 30 10.71 5.70 4.56
N ASN A 31 11.81 4.95 4.71
CA ASN A 31 11.94 3.63 4.07
C ASN A 31 10.96 2.60 4.65
N VAL A 32 10.72 2.66 5.96
CA VAL A 32 9.74 1.79 6.62
C VAL A 32 8.32 2.10 6.13
N ARG A 33 7.96 3.38 5.99
CA ARG A 33 6.66 3.77 5.47
C ARG A 33 6.47 3.36 4.02
N ASN A 34 7.48 3.55 3.17
CA ASN A 34 7.41 3.15 1.77
C ASN A 34 7.20 1.64 1.63
N LYS A 35 7.99 0.84 2.36
CA LYS A 35 7.83 -0.62 2.39
C LYS A 35 6.45 -1.06 2.91
N SER A 36 5.93 -0.38 3.93
CA SER A 36 4.57 -0.63 4.42
C SER A 36 3.51 -0.32 3.35
N ASN A 37 3.66 0.77 2.62
CA ASN A 37 2.76 1.15 1.53
C ASN A 37 2.80 0.14 0.38
N GLU A 38 3.99 -0.33 -0.01
CA GLU A 38 4.15 -1.38 -1.04
C GLU A 38 3.48 -2.69 -0.63
N MET A 39 3.61 -3.09 0.64
CA MET A 39 2.93 -4.28 1.17
C MET A 39 1.42 -4.14 1.12
N ALA A 40 0.89 -2.96 1.46
CA ALA A 40 -0.53 -2.67 1.36
C ALA A 40 -1.02 -2.67 -0.09
N LEU A 41 -0.25 -2.09 -1.03
CA LEU A 41 -0.55 -2.12 -2.46
C LEU A 41 -0.62 -3.56 -2.96
N LYS A 42 0.39 -4.37 -2.65
CA LYS A 42 0.43 -5.80 -3.00
C LYS A 42 -0.80 -6.54 -2.47
N SER A 43 -1.21 -6.28 -1.23
CA SER A 43 -2.44 -6.87 -0.67
C SER A 43 -3.71 -6.45 -1.44
N ASN A 44 -3.81 -5.18 -1.84
CA ASN A 44 -4.94 -4.69 -2.63
C ASN A 44 -5.00 -5.33 -4.03
N VAL A 45 -3.86 -5.57 -4.67
CA VAL A 45 -3.79 -6.25 -5.97
C VAL A 45 -4.24 -7.70 -5.86
N PHE A 46 -3.80 -8.44 -4.83
CA PHE A 46 -4.29 -9.81 -4.62
C PHE A 46 -5.78 -9.85 -4.30
N ARG A 47 -6.29 -8.87 -3.55
CA ARG A 47 -7.74 -8.75 -3.32
C ARG A 47 -8.48 -8.55 -4.64
N LEU A 48 -8.00 -7.68 -5.52
CA LEU A 48 -8.58 -7.50 -6.86
C LEU A 48 -8.53 -8.78 -7.68
N GLN A 49 -7.43 -9.54 -7.62
CA GLN A 49 -7.32 -10.82 -8.29
C GLN A 49 -8.42 -11.79 -7.82
N THR A 50 -8.58 -11.97 -6.52
CA THR A 50 -9.64 -12.83 -5.95
C THR A 50 -11.04 -12.34 -6.33
N LEU A 51 -11.26 -11.03 -6.39
CA LEU A 51 -12.55 -10.45 -6.81
C LEU A 51 -12.83 -10.71 -8.29
N LEU A 52 -11.83 -10.58 -9.16
CA LEU A 52 -11.94 -10.91 -10.58
C LEU A 52 -12.23 -12.39 -10.81
N GLU A 53 -11.55 -13.27 -10.09
CA GLU A 53 -11.79 -14.71 -10.13
C GLU A 53 -13.21 -15.05 -9.64
N SER A 54 -13.65 -14.44 -8.52
CA SER A 54 -15.01 -14.62 -8.01
C SER A 54 -16.06 -14.15 -9.01
N TYR A 55 -15.83 -12.99 -9.64
CA TYR A 55 -16.72 -12.45 -10.66
C TYR A 55 -16.82 -13.37 -11.89
N TYR A 56 -15.69 -13.94 -12.33
CA TYR A 56 -15.67 -14.90 -13.43
C TYR A 56 -16.45 -16.17 -13.08
N LEU A 57 -16.33 -16.69 -11.85
CA LEU A 57 -17.11 -17.84 -11.40
C LEU A 57 -18.62 -17.59 -11.44
N ASP A 58 -19.05 -16.37 -11.11
CA ASP A 58 -20.47 -16.01 -11.06
C ASP A 58 -21.05 -15.64 -12.44
N ASN A 59 -20.26 -15.02 -13.33
CA ASN A 59 -20.74 -14.46 -14.60
C ASN A 59 -20.23 -15.20 -15.86
N GLY A 60 -19.23 -16.07 -15.72
CA GLY A 60 -18.60 -16.80 -16.83
C GLY A 60 -17.72 -15.94 -17.75
N HIS A 61 -17.45 -14.69 -17.40
CA HIS A 61 -16.58 -13.80 -18.17
C HIS A 61 -15.90 -12.77 -17.25
N TYR A 62 -14.76 -12.22 -17.68
CA TYR A 62 -14.10 -11.13 -16.97
C TYR A 62 -14.75 -9.78 -17.27
N LEU A 63 -14.43 -8.78 -16.45
CA LEU A 63 -14.89 -7.40 -16.64
C LEU A 63 -14.30 -6.81 -17.92
N PRO A 64 -15.08 -6.11 -18.76
CA PRO A 64 -14.55 -5.46 -19.94
C PRO A 64 -13.57 -4.34 -19.57
N ASP A 65 -12.60 -4.07 -20.45
CA ASP A 65 -11.48 -3.11 -20.27
C ASP A 65 -11.89 -1.65 -19.96
N LYS A 66 -13.19 -1.37 -20.01
CA LYS A 66 -13.76 -0.07 -19.60
C LYS A 66 -13.67 0.17 -18.09
N ALA A 67 -13.45 -0.88 -17.29
CA ALA A 67 -13.12 -0.76 -15.88
C ALA A 67 -11.62 -0.44 -15.72
N THR A 68 -11.25 0.81 -16.00
CA THR A 68 -9.89 1.30 -15.72
C THR A 68 -9.58 1.10 -14.23
N GLY A 69 -8.35 0.68 -13.87
CA GLY A 69 -8.06 0.02 -12.59
C GLY A 69 -8.47 0.74 -11.28
N ALA A 70 -8.80 2.04 -11.33
CA ALA A 70 -9.48 2.78 -10.27
C ALA A 70 -10.97 2.42 -10.11
N GLY A 71 -11.70 2.33 -11.22
CA GLY A 71 -13.12 2.00 -11.28
C GLY A 71 -13.43 0.52 -11.04
N LEU A 72 -12.43 -0.37 -11.03
CA LEU A 72 -12.65 -1.78 -10.68
C LEU A 72 -13.27 -1.94 -9.29
N PHE A 73 -12.75 -1.21 -8.29
CA PHE A 73 -13.28 -1.28 -6.94
C PHE A 73 -14.71 -0.72 -6.86
N GLU A 74 -15.04 0.28 -7.67
CA GLU A 74 -16.41 0.81 -7.76
C GLU A 74 -17.35 -0.23 -8.35
N VAL A 75 -16.97 -0.87 -9.46
CA VAL A 75 -17.77 -1.93 -10.07
C VAL A 75 -17.96 -3.12 -9.11
N PHE A 76 -16.92 -3.54 -8.38
CA PHE A 76 -17.05 -4.60 -7.39
C PHE A 76 -17.88 -4.20 -6.16
N GLN A 77 -17.91 -2.91 -5.82
CA GLN A 77 -18.77 -2.40 -4.76
C GLN A 77 -20.24 -2.40 -5.21
N GLU A 78 -20.53 -1.92 -6.41
CA GLU A 78 -21.87 -1.92 -7.01
C GLU A 78 -22.41 -3.34 -7.18
N ALA A 79 -21.55 -4.27 -7.61
CA ALA A 79 -21.89 -5.68 -7.73
C ALA A 79 -21.95 -6.43 -6.38
N GLY A 80 -21.65 -5.76 -5.27
CA GLY A 80 -21.83 -6.30 -3.91
C GLY A 80 -20.70 -7.20 -3.39
N TYR A 81 -19.59 -7.35 -4.12
CA TYR A 81 -18.45 -8.17 -3.69
C TYR A 81 -17.63 -7.52 -2.57
N ILE A 82 -17.63 -6.17 -2.50
CA ILE A 82 -16.96 -5.42 -1.44
C ILE A 82 -17.85 -4.33 -0.87
N THR A 83 -17.72 -4.08 0.43
CA THR A 83 -18.49 -3.01 1.10
C THR A 83 -17.73 -1.68 1.15
N LYS A 84 -16.40 -1.74 1.08
CA LYS A 84 -15.53 -0.56 1.21
C LYS A 84 -14.41 -0.58 0.17
N ILE A 85 -14.31 0.52 -0.57
CA ILE A 85 -13.23 0.74 -1.52
C ILE A 85 -11.93 1.04 -0.73
N PRO A 86 -10.85 0.27 -0.96
CA PRO A 86 -9.55 0.57 -0.37
C PRO A 86 -8.96 1.86 -0.94
N LYS A 87 -8.14 2.52 -0.13
CA LYS A 87 -7.42 3.74 -0.54
C LYS A 87 -6.03 3.37 -1.04
N ASN A 88 -5.50 4.17 -1.96
CA ASN A 88 -4.11 4.09 -2.37
C ASN A 88 -3.22 4.40 -1.13
N PRO A 89 -2.33 3.47 -0.73
CA PRO A 89 -1.52 3.64 0.48
C PRO A 89 -0.43 4.72 0.36
N PHE A 90 -0.07 5.13 -0.87
CA PHE A 90 0.92 6.18 -1.12
C PHE A 90 0.30 7.58 -1.03
N THR A 91 -0.89 7.78 -1.60
CA THR A 91 -1.56 9.10 -1.66
C THR A 91 -2.60 9.30 -0.56
N GLY A 92 -3.12 8.21 0.03
CA GLY A 92 -4.25 8.25 0.97
C GLY A 92 -5.60 8.59 0.33
N GLN A 93 -5.66 8.69 -1.00
CA GLN A 93 -6.87 8.96 -1.78
C GLN A 93 -7.45 7.66 -2.36
N GLN A 94 -8.57 7.73 -3.05
CA GLN A 94 -9.02 6.61 -3.89
C GLN A 94 -7.99 6.35 -4.99
N PHE A 95 -7.92 5.11 -5.45
CA PHE A 95 -7.04 4.76 -6.57
C PHE A 95 -7.44 5.57 -7.80
N SER A 96 -6.45 6.06 -8.55
CA SER A 96 -6.66 6.76 -9.81
C SER A 96 -5.67 6.27 -10.86
N ILE A 97 -6.09 6.23 -12.13
CA ILE A 97 -5.16 5.97 -13.24
C ILE A 97 -4.15 7.09 -13.47
N ALA A 98 -4.41 8.27 -12.89
CA ALA A 98 -3.50 9.41 -12.90
C ALA A 98 -2.47 9.36 -11.76
N ASP A 99 -2.57 8.39 -10.85
CA ASP A 99 -1.60 8.25 -9.76
C ASP A 99 -0.20 7.95 -10.31
N SER A 100 0.79 8.70 -9.81
CA SER A 100 2.21 8.45 -10.11
C SER A 100 2.77 7.27 -9.32
N GLU A 101 2.21 6.97 -8.14
CA GLU A 101 2.62 5.88 -7.26
C GLU A 101 1.40 5.11 -6.77
N GLY A 102 1.48 3.77 -6.72
CA GLY A 102 0.35 2.93 -6.31
C GLY A 102 -0.75 2.83 -7.35
N LYS A 103 -0.51 3.26 -8.59
CA LYS A 103 -1.45 3.09 -9.71
C LYS A 103 -1.71 1.62 -9.95
N ILE A 104 -2.97 1.27 -10.16
CA ILE A 104 -3.38 -0.06 -10.60
C ILE A 104 -4.03 0.09 -11.97
N THR A 105 -3.57 -0.69 -12.95
CA THR A 105 -4.18 -0.80 -14.26
C THR A 105 -4.64 -2.23 -14.47
N TYR A 106 -5.74 -2.36 -15.19
CA TYR A 106 -6.35 -3.62 -15.55
C TYR A 106 -6.51 -3.61 -17.06
N THR A 107 -6.15 -4.72 -17.69
CA THR A 107 -6.30 -4.93 -19.12
C THR A 107 -6.84 -6.33 -19.33
N VAL A 108 -7.89 -6.45 -20.13
CA VAL A 108 -8.48 -7.74 -20.51
C VAL A 108 -8.29 -7.95 -22.01
N GLU A 109 -7.80 -9.13 -22.37
CA GLU A 109 -7.61 -9.58 -23.75
C GLU A 109 -8.31 -10.92 -23.92
N ALA A 110 -9.48 -10.91 -24.57
CA ALA A 110 -10.36 -12.08 -24.72
C ALA A 110 -10.74 -12.72 -23.37
N GLU A 111 -10.18 -13.88 -23.04
CA GLU A 111 -10.40 -14.61 -21.79
C GLU A 111 -9.26 -14.42 -20.78
N ASN A 112 -8.26 -13.61 -21.10
CA ASN A 112 -7.11 -13.35 -20.25
C ASN A 112 -7.22 -11.97 -19.62
N TYR A 113 -6.76 -11.82 -18.38
CA TYR A 113 -6.60 -10.50 -17.78
C TYR A 113 -5.19 -10.30 -17.22
N THR A 114 -4.75 -9.04 -17.27
CA THR A 114 -3.51 -8.55 -16.67
C THR A 114 -3.84 -7.42 -15.72
N LEU A 115 -3.50 -7.61 -14.45
CA LEU A 115 -3.43 -6.58 -13.43
C LEU A 115 -1.98 -6.12 -13.29
N THR A 116 -1.76 -4.82 -13.47
CA THR A 116 -0.45 -4.19 -13.30
C THR A 116 -0.55 -3.14 -12.20
N ALA A 117 0.22 -3.29 -11.13
CA ALA A 117 0.34 -2.27 -10.09
C ALA A 117 1.73 -1.63 -10.10
N TYR A 118 1.79 -0.31 -10.07
CA TYR A 118 3.02 0.47 -10.13
C TYR A 118 3.44 0.86 -8.70
N LYS A 119 4.63 0.46 -8.29
CA LYS A 119 5.22 0.86 -7.01
C LYS A 119 5.87 2.24 -7.12
N SER A 120 6.28 2.79 -5.98
CA SER A 120 6.99 4.07 -5.89
C SER A 120 8.36 4.08 -6.58
N ASP A 121 8.99 2.92 -6.79
CA ASP A 121 10.28 2.79 -7.48
C ASP A 121 10.15 2.66 -9.00
N GLY A 122 8.92 2.73 -9.54
CA GLY A 122 8.63 2.52 -10.96
C GLY A 122 8.59 1.04 -11.38
N THR A 123 8.88 0.10 -10.48
CA THR A 123 8.69 -1.33 -10.75
C THR A 123 7.21 -1.70 -10.69
N THR A 124 6.85 -2.71 -11.47
CA THR A 124 5.47 -3.20 -11.53
C THR A 124 5.31 -4.53 -10.82
N ILE A 125 4.14 -4.74 -10.23
CA ILE A 125 3.64 -6.04 -9.82
C ILE A 125 2.67 -6.46 -10.92
N LEU A 126 3.03 -7.50 -11.66
CA LEU A 126 2.20 -8.09 -12.69
C LEU A 126 1.50 -9.32 -12.11
N VAL A 127 0.19 -9.34 -12.26
CA VAL A 127 -0.66 -10.50 -11.96
C VAL A 127 -1.46 -10.77 -13.23
N GLN A 128 -1.34 -11.99 -13.75
CA GLN A 128 -2.01 -12.40 -14.98
C GLN A 128 -2.78 -13.68 -14.69
N ALA A 129 -3.97 -13.80 -15.26
CA ALA A 129 -4.64 -15.09 -15.36
C ALA A 129 -4.71 -15.46 -16.84
N ASP A 130 -4.29 -16.70 -17.11
CA ASP A 130 -4.46 -17.37 -18.40
C ASP A 130 -5.79 -18.12 -18.34
N GLY A 131 -6.70 -17.77 -19.25
CA GLY A 131 -7.96 -18.46 -19.50
C GLY A 131 -7.63 -19.83 -20.07
N GLY A 132 -7.94 -20.87 -19.30
CA GLY A 132 -7.80 -22.26 -19.71
C GLY A 132 -9.03 -22.76 -20.44
#